data_AF-E3NMA7-F1
#
_entry.id   AF-E3NMA7-F1
#
_cell.length_a   1.000
_cell.length_b   1.000
_cell.length_c   1.000
_cell.angle_alpha   90.00
_cell.angle_beta   90.00
_cell.angle_gamma   90.00
#
_symmetry.space_group_name_H-M   'P 1'
#
loop_
_entity.id
_entity.type
_entity.pdbx_description
1 polymer ?
#
loop_
_entity_poly.entity_id
_entity_poly.type
_entity_poly.pdbx_seq_one_letter_code
_entity_poly.pdbx_strand_id
1 'polypeptide(L)'
;MKFLAIAFLLVQSVHGMTRAECADGVNNARAEEAKQNQWANVHKLLYNNSLEKPLEEFLIQYKKTCPRSAHISGDYVVNLYIMDYHDQKDGGLEFLRRGGSYGIPQSDMMACASTTCLENGKPVFGVITNKVRYPSIPPPQGPPGSKCYLSGRLANSEGLCVLKSDKTKFVRKGVLQQVGDAMDHTFGWG
;
A
#
# COMPACT_ATOMS: atom_id res chain seq x y z
N MET A 1 -38.66 -23.15 -28.93
CA MET A 1 -38.44 -22.04 -27.99
C MET A 1 -36.97 -22.11 -27.56
N LYS A 2 -36.12 -21.21 -28.07
CA LYS A 2 -34.66 -21.21 -27.83
C LYS A 2 -34.40 -20.60 -26.45
N PHE A 3 -33.81 -21.38 -25.54
CA PHE A 3 -33.32 -20.86 -24.26
C PHE A 3 -32.13 -19.93 -24.53
N LEU A 4 -32.35 -18.62 -24.37
CA LEU A 4 -31.27 -17.65 -24.28
C LEU A 4 -30.59 -17.82 -22.92
N ALA A 5 -29.50 -18.58 -22.90
CA ALA A 5 -28.58 -18.57 -21.77
C ALA A 5 -27.88 -17.21 -21.78
N ILE A 6 -28.36 -16.29 -20.94
CA ILE A 6 -27.65 -15.05 -20.62
C ILE A 6 -26.40 -15.47 -19.86
N ALA A 7 -25.28 -15.54 -20.57
CA ALA A 7 -23.97 -15.62 -19.95
C ALA A 7 -23.76 -14.29 -19.21
N PHE A 8 -24.09 -14.27 -17.92
CA PHE A 8 -23.58 -13.29 -16.99
C PHE A 8 -22.06 -13.47 -16.98
N LEU A 9 -21.36 -12.68 -17.81
CA LEU A 9 -19.97 -12.33 -17.53
C LEU A 9 -20.01 -11.67 -16.16
N LEU A 10 -19.71 -12.46 -15.13
CA LEU A 10 -19.33 -11.98 -13.83
C LEU A 10 -18.08 -11.13 -14.04
N VAL A 11 -18.27 -9.87 -14.41
CA VAL A 11 -17.36 -8.82 -13.97
C VAL A 11 -17.57 -8.78 -12.48
N GLN A 12 -16.93 -9.71 -11.75
CA GLN A 12 -16.67 -9.47 -10.35
C GLN A 12 -15.81 -8.22 -10.35
N SER A 13 -16.45 -7.07 -10.20
CA SER A 13 -15.83 -5.88 -9.66
C SER A 13 -15.41 -6.25 -8.25
N VAL A 14 -14.30 -7.01 -8.14
CA VAL A 14 -13.49 -7.08 -6.95
C VAL A 14 -13.19 -5.62 -6.69
N HIS A 15 -13.84 -5.03 -5.68
CA HIS A 15 -13.62 -3.66 -5.30
C HIS A 15 -12.14 -3.57 -4.93
N GLY A 16 -11.34 -3.13 -5.90
CA GLY A 16 -9.90 -3.05 -5.77
C GLY A 16 -9.57 -2.01 -4.72
N MET A 17 -8.61 -2.33 -3.87
CA MET A 17 -7.99 -1.39 -2.95
C MET A 17 -7.54 -0.14 -3.70
N THR A 18 -7.91 1.04 -3.22
CA THR A 18 -7.44 2.28 -3.81
C THR A 18 -5.94 2.46 -3.57
N ARG A 19 -5.26 3.20 -4.46
CA ARG A 19 -3.83 3.54 -4.31
C ARG A 19 -3.52 4.15 -2.94
N ALA A 20 -4.42 4.99 -2.44
CA ALA A 20 -4.31 5.64 -1.14
C ALA A 20 -4.44 4.64 0.02
N GLU A 21 -5.43 3.74 -0.02
CA GLU A 21 -5.58 2.70 1.00
C GLU A 21 -4.37 1.77 1.05
N CYS A 22 -3.80 1.42 -0.11
CA CYS A 22 -2.56 0.65 -0.11
C CYS A 22 -1.40 1.44 0.52
N ALA A 23 -1.26 2.72 0.17
CA ALA A 23 -0.22 3.57 0.72
C ALA A 23 -0.31 3.73 2.23
N ASP A 24 -1.52 3.89 2.75
CA ASP A 24 -1.74 4.00 4.17
C ASP A 24 -1.49 2.66 4.88
N GLY A 25 -1.94 1.54 4.31
CA GLY A 25 -1.73 0.20 4.87
C GLY A 25 -0.25 -0.19 4.96
N VAL A 26 0.48 -0.05 3.85
CA VAL A 26 1.91 -0.38 3.76
C VAL A 26 2.76 0.53 4.65
N ASN A 27 2.49 1.84 4.68
CA ASN A 27 3.25 2.74 5.54
C ASN A 27 2.95 2.53 7.02
N ASN A 28 1.72 2.16 7.39
CA ASN A 28 1.42 1.76 8.77
C ASN A 28 2.23 0.52 9.17
N ALA A 29 2.28 -0.51 8.32
CA ALA A 29 3.08 -1.70 8.58
C ALA A 29 4.57 -1.36 8.79
N ARG A 30 5.10 -0.47 7.95
CA ARG A 30 6.47 0.06 8.08
C ARG A 30 6.72 0.79 9.39
N ALA A 31 5.78 1.62 9.82
CA ALA A 31 5.89 2.36 11.07
C ALA A 31 5.88 1.41 12.28
N GLU A 32 5.00 0.41 12.27
CA GLU A 32 4.95 -0.61 13.32
C GLU A 32 6.21 -1.47 13.36
N GLU A 33 6.69 -1.93 12.20
CA GLU A 33 7.94 -2.67 12.11
C GLU A 33 9.15 -1.84 12.60
N ALA A 34 9.20 -0.56 12.25
CA ALA A 34 10.23 0.36 12.72
C ALA A 34 10.21 0.51 14.25
N LYS A 35 9.03 0.60 14.86
CA LYS A 35 8.88 0.65 16.32
C LYS A 35 9.32 -0.65 16.97
N GLN A 36 8.87 -1.80 16.45
CA GLN A 36 9.18 -3.11 17.01
C GLN A 36 10.69 -3.40 16.96
N ASN A 37 11.34 -3.05 15.85
CA ASN A 37 12.76 -3.31 15.64
C ASN A 37 13.69 -2.13 16.00
N GLN A 38 13.15 -1.02 16.52
CA GLN A 38 13.90 0.21 16.82
C GLN A 38 14.74 0.71 15.63
N TRP A 39 14.12 0.82 14.46
CA TRP A 39 14.77 1.37 13.27
C TRP A 39 14.54 2.88 13.16
N ALA A 40 15.62 3.64 13.25
CA ALA A 40 15.58 5.09 13.38
C ALA A 40 15.46 5.86 12.06
N ASN A 41 15.61 5.20 10.89
CA ASN A 41 15.68 5.84 9.58
C ASN A 41 14.90 5.07 8.50
N VAL A 42 13.62 4.74 8.78
CA VAL A 42 12.72 4.10 7.81
C VAL A 42 11.97 5.17 7.02
N HIS A 43 12.04 5.13 5.70
CA HIS A 43 11.39 6.09 4.81
C HIS A 43 9.92 5.75 4.64
N LYS A 44 9.09 6.81 4.55
CA LYS A 44 7.71 6.69 4.06
C LYS A 44 7.76 6.41 2.55
N LEU A 45 6.99 5.42 2.11
CA LEU A 45 6.80 5.10 0.70
C LEU A 45 5.74 6.02 0.08
N LEU A 46 6.07 6.60 -1.06
CA LEU A 46 5.15 7.35 -1.92
C LEU A 46 4.61 6.43 -3.02
N TYR A 47 3.32 6.54 -3.31
CA TYR A 47 2.73 5.76 -4.39
C TYR A 47 3.23 6.27 -5.75
N ASN A 48 3.74 5.38 -6.60
CA ASN A 48 4.26 5.70 -7.92
C ASN A 48 3.61 4.79 -8.98
N ASN A 49 2.71 5.36 -9.78
CA ASN A 49 1.97 4.63 -10.83
C ASN A 49 2.89 3.98 -11.87
N SER A 50 4.10 4.49 -12.08
CA SER A 50 5.06 3.89 -13.03
C SER A 50 5.55 2.51 -12.58
N LEU A 51 5.37 2.13 -11.31
CA LEU A 51 5.72 0.81 -10.79
C LEU A 51 4.57 -0.21 -10.92
N GLU A 52 3.35 0.20 -11.29
CA GLU A 52 2.20 -0.71 -11.45
C GLU A 52 2.46 -1.73 -12.57
N LYS A 53 2.92 -1.25 -13.74
CA LYS A 53 3.20 -2.14 -14.89
C LYS A 53 4.28 -3.20 -14.58
N PRO A 54 5.47 -2.84 -14.04
CA PRO A 54 6.44 -3.84 -13.58
C PRO A 54 5.84 -4.86 -12.59
N LEU A 55 5.00 -4.40 -11.65
CA LEU A 55 4.35 -5.31 -10.71
C LEU A 55 3.35 -6.26 -11.39
N GLU A 56 2.58 -5.78 -12.37
CA GLU A 56 1.68 -6.61 -13.17
C GLU A 56 2.44 -7.74 -13.89
N GLU A 57 3.61 -7.46 -14.44
CA GLU A 57 4.47 -8.47 -15.09
C GLU A 57 4.86 -9.59 -14.11
N PHE A 58 5.25 -9.24 -12.87
CA PHE A 58 5.48 -10.24 -11.82
C PHE A 58 4.19 -11.01 -11.49
N LEU A 59 3.05 -10.34 -11.30
CA LEU A 59 1.79 -11.01 -10.98
C LEU A 59 1.36 -11.99 -12.08
N ILE A 60 1.59 -11.67 -13.36
CA ILE A 60 1.33 -12.56 -14.49
C ILE A 60 2.24 -13.80 -14.43
N GLN A 61 3.53 -13.62 -14.14
CA GLN A 61 4.49 -14.72 -14.04
C GLN A 61 4.09 -15.74 -12.96
N TYR A 62 3.61 -15.27 -11.81
CA TYR A 62 3.24 -16.12 -10.66
C TYR A 62 1.76 -16.53 -10.63
N LYS A 63 0.98 -16.13 -11.63
CA LYS A 63 -0.47 -16.38 -11.68
C LYS A 63 -0.83 -17.87 -11.67
N LYS A 64 0.06 -18.72 -12.19
CA LYS A 64 -0.14 -20.19 -12.24
C LYS A 64 0.42 -20.92 -11.02
N THR A 65 1.53 -20.46 -10.46
CA THR A 65 2.25 -21.15 -9.37
C THR A 65 1.71 -20.80 -7.99
N CYS A 66 0.95 -19.71 -7.89
CA CYS A 66 0.17 -19.34 -6.71
C CYS A 66 0.97 -19.45 -5.40
N PRO A 67 2.12 -18.76 -5.30
CA PRO A 67 2.94 -18.82 -4.09
C PRO A 67 2.16 -18.19 -2.92
N ARG A 68 2.16 -18.86 -1.77
CA ARG A 68 1.53 -18.33 -0.54
C ARG A 68 2.14 -16.98 -0.15
N SER A 69 3.47 -16.89 -0.23
CA SER A 69 4.25 -15.66 -0.15
C SER A 69 5.46 -15.76 -1.05
N ALA A 70 5.82 -14.69 -1.76
CA ALA A 70 7.07 -14.61 -2.51
C ALA A 70 7.77 -13.27 -2.25
N HIS A 71 9.09 -13.32 -2.11
CA HIS A 71 9.95 -12.14 -2.06
C HIS A 71 10.91 -12.19 -3.24
N ILE A 72 10.84 -11.19 -4.12
CA ILE A 72 11.64 -11.12 -5.33
C ILE A 72 12.50 -9.86 -5.26
N SER A 73 13.81 -10.04 -5.40
CA SER A 73 14.79 -8.94 -5.35
C SER A 73 15.57 -8.91 -6.67
N GLY A 74 15.61 -7.75 -7.30
CA GLY A 74 16.23 -7.52 -8.61
C GLY A 74 16.50 -6.03 -8.78
N ASP A 75 15.93 -5.41 -9.81
CA ASP A 75 15.84 -3.93 -9.91
C ASP A 75 14.79 -3.34 -8.97
N TYR A 76 13.89 -4.19 -8.48
CA TYR A 76 12.84 -3.89 -7.52
C TYR A 76 12.88 -4.85 -6.34
N VAL A 77 12.13 -4.51 -5.29
CA VAL A 77 11.76 -5.47 -4.24
C VAL A 77 10.26 -5.70 -4.32
N VAL A 78 9.85 -6.93 -4.58
CA VAL A 78 8.45 -7.32 -4.76
C VAL A 78 8.06 -8.32 -3.70
N ASN A 79 6.93 -8.06 -3.04
CA ASN A 79 6.33 -8.97 -2.09
C ASN A 79 4.96 -9.38 -2.63
N LEU A 80 4.74 -10.68 -2.83
CA LEU A 80 3.48 -11.26 -3.29
C LEU A 80 2.86 -12.08 -2.18
N TYR A 81 1.54 -11.99 -2.00
CA TYR A 81 0.80 -12.69 -0.97
C TYR A 81 -0.53 -13.19 -1.51
N ILE A 82 -0.85 -14.46 -1.27
CA ILE A 82 -2.23 -14.95 -1.46
C ILE A 82 -3.05 -14.57 -0.24
N MET A 83 -4.12 -13.83 -0.46
CA MET A 83 -5.07 -13.47 0.59
C MET A 83 -5.97 -14.66 0.92
N ASP A 84 -6.08 -14.99 2.21
CA ASP A 84 -7.03 -16.00 2.66
C ASP A 84 -8.44 -15.42 2.92
N TYR A 85 -9.35 -16.24 3.43
CA TYR A 85 -10.73 -15.83 3.72
C TYR A 85 -10.81 -14.75 4.81
N HIS A 86 -9.94 -14.80 5.82
CA HIS A 86 -9.92 -13.83 6.91
C HIS A 86 -9.42 -12.48 6.41
N ASP A 87 -8.37 -12.49 5.58
CA ASP A 87 -7.83 -11.27 4.98
C ASP A 87 -8.90 -10.57 4.12
N GLN A 88 -9.72 -11.34 3.41
CA GLN A 88 -10.83 -10.81 2.60
C GLN A 88 -11.98 -10.25 3.44
N LYS A 89 -12.23 -10.82 4.63
CA LYS A 89 -13.36 -10.45 5.50
C LYS A 89 -13.14 -9.12 6.24
N ASP A 90 -11.90 -8.82 6.60
CA ASP A 90 -11.53 -7.57 7.30
C ASP A 90 -11.23 -6.41 6.32
N GLY A 91 -11.91 -6.40 5.17
CA GLY A 91 -11.74 -5.37 4.15
C GLY A 91 -10.41 -5.42 3.40
N GLY A 92 -9.64 -6.51 3.49
CA GLY A 92 -8.43 -6.71 2.68
C GLY A 92 -7.24 -5.82 3.05
N LEU A 93 -7.29 -5.05 4.14
CA LEU A 93 -6.25 -4.07 4.48
C LEU A 93 -5.45 -4.44 5.73
N GLU A 94 -6.07 -5.15 6.68
CA GLU A 94 -5.42 -5.55 7.93
C GLU A 94 -4.25 -6.51 7.71
N PHE A 95 -4.25 -7.30 6.63
CA PHE A 95 -3.10 -8.13 6.30
C PHE A 95 -1.88 -7.29 5.91
N LEU A 96 -2.08 -6.12 5.26
CA LEU A 96 -0.98 -5.22 4.94
C LEU A 96 -0.35 -4.66 6.20
N ARG A 97 -1.18 -4.22 7.16
CA ARG A 97 -0.70 -3.71 8.45
C ARG A 97 0.12 -4.74 9.23
N ARG A 98 -0.15 -6.05 9.01
CA ARG A 98 0.55 -7.18 9.63
C ARG A 98 1.75 -7.71 8.84
N GLY A 99 1.89 -7.35 7.56
CA GLY A 99 2.77 -8.06 6.61
C GLY A 99 4.26 -7.68 6.63
N GLY A 100 4.65 -6.72 7.49
CA GLY A 100 6.05 -6.37 7.77
C GLY A 100 6.54 -5.06 7.12
N SER A 101 7.86 -4.93 6.94
CA SER A 101 8.48 -3.67 6.49
C SER A 101 8.23 -3.28 5.03
N TYR A 102 7.80 -4.19 4.15
CA TYR A 102 7.66 -3.97 2.70
C TYR A 102 8.81 -3.20 2.02
N GLY A 103 9.74 -3.91 1.38
CA GLY A 103 10.87 -3.29 0.72
C GLY A 103 12.01 -2.96 1.69
N ILE A 104 12.98 -2.18 1.23
CA ILE A 104 14.13 -1.79 2.04
C ILE A 104 13.72 -0.60 2.93
N PRO A 105 14.24 -0.46 4.17
CA PRO A 105 13.98 0.69 5.02
C PRO A 105 14.16 2.05 4.34
N GLN A 106 15.11 2.19 3.42
CA GLN A 106 15.33 3.44 2.68
C GLN A 106 14.67 3.48 1.28
N SER A 107 13.86 2.48 0.92
CA SER A 107 12.97 2.59 -0.24
C SER A 107 11.96 3.72 0.00
N ASP A 108 11.61 4.46 -1.04
CA ASP A 108 10.75 5.65 -0.95
C ASP A 108 9.62 5.68 -1.99
N MET A 109 9.57 4.71 -2.89
CA MET A 109 8.50 4.57 -3.87
C MET A 109 7.90 3.18 -3.82
N MET A 110 6.59 3.09 -4.03
CA MET A 110 5.89 1.82 -4.12
C MET A 110 4.69 1.86 -5.05
N ALA A 111 4.20 0.68 -5.44
CA ALA A 111 2.89 0.50 -6.03
C ALA A 111 2.28 -0.83 -5.57
N CYS A 112 0.97 -0.95 -5.78
CA CYS A 112 0.23 -2.15 -5.42
C CYS A 112 -0.65 -2.58 -6.58
N ALA A 113 -0.82 -3.89 -6.70
CA ALA A 113 -1.70 -4.48 -7.68
C ALA A 113 -2.18 -5.83 -7.16
N SER A 114 -3.29 -6.30 -7.70
CA SER A 114 -3.85 -7.59 -7.36
C SER A 114 -4.22 -8.36 -8.62
N THR A 115 -4.09 -9.68 -8.57
CA THR A 115 -4.60 -10.58 -9.59
C THR A 115 -5.33 -11.74 -8.93
N THR A 116 -5.81 -12.69 -9.74
CA THR A 116 -6.40 -13.94 -9.27
C THR A 116 -5.51 -15.09 -9.64
N CYS A 117 -5.14 -15.93 -8.67
CA CYS A 117 -4.46 -17.19 -8.90
C CYS A 117 -5.34 -18.10 -9.77
N LEU A 118 -4.78 -18.67 -10.84
CA LEU A 118 -5.53 -19.52 -11.77
C LEU A 118 -5.83 -20.91 -11.22
N GLU A 119 -4.99 -21.44 -10.33
CA GLU A 119 -5.14 -22.80 -9.81
C GLU A 119 -6.26 -22.92 -8.76
N ASN A 120 -6.35 -21.94 -7.85
CA ASN A 120 -7.26 -22.01 -6.71
C ASN A 120 -8.28 -20.85 -6.66
N GLY A 121 -8.25 -19.93 -7.63
CA GLY A 121 -9.18 -18.80 -7.72
C GLY A 121 -9.02 -17.73 -6.64
N LYS A 122 -8.00 -17.81 -5.77
CA LYS A 122 -7.81 -16.84 -4.69
C LYS A 122 -7.13 -15.55 -5.17
N PRO A 123 -7.45 -14.39 -4.56
CA PRO A 123 -6.75 -13.15 -4.86
C PRO A 123 -5.29 -13.21 -4.40
N VAL A 124 -4.40 -12.74 -5.29
CA VAL A 124 -2.98 -12.52 -5.04
C VAL A 124 -2.77 -11.02 -5.00
N PHE A 125 -2.23 -10.53 -3.89
CA PHE A 125 -1.85 -9.13 -3.73
C PHE A 125 -0.34 -8.97 -3.86
N GLY A 126 0.08 -7.89 -4.51
CA GLY A 126 1.48 -7.55 -4.69
C GLY A 126 1.80 -6.14 -4.22
N VAL A 127 2.96 -5.97 -3.58
CA VAL A 127 3.59 -4.68 -3.31
C VAL A 127 4.96 -4.67 -3.97
N ILE A 128 5.21 -3.69 -4.82
CA ILE A 128 6.52 -3.42 -5.39
C ILE A 128 7.10 -2.17 -4.74
N THR A 129 8.40 -2.17 -4.43
CA THR A 129 9.13 -0.98 -4.04
C THR A 129 10.36 -0.80 -4.91
N ASN A 130 10.82 0.45 -5.04
CA ASN A 130 12.11 0.72 -5.65
C ASN A 130 13.24 0.09 -4.82
N LYS A 131 14.33 -0.28 -5.50
CA LYS A 131 15.55 -0.72 -4.84
C LYS A 131 16.41 0.47 -4.45
N VAL A 132 17.10 0.32 -3.32
CA VAL A 132 18.11 1.27 -2.86
C VAL A 132 19.48 0.76 -3.27
N ARG A 133 20.27 1.59 -3.96
CA ARG A 133 21.60 1.18 -4.46
C ARG A 133 22.60 0.92 -3.33
N TYR A 134 22.54 1.73 -2.27
CA TYR A 134 23.43 1.66 -1.11
C TYR A 134 22.61 1.75 0.19
N PRO A 135 21.89 0.67 0.56
CA PRO A 135 21.10 0.66 1.78
C PRO A 135 22.01 0.58 3.01
N SER A 136 21.60 1.23 4.10
CA SER A 136 22.25 1.00 5.40
C SER A 136 21.72 -0.32 5.96
N ILE A 137 22.55 -1.36 5.92
CA ILE A 137 22.24 -2.70 6.42
C ILE A 137 23.26 -3.06 7.53
N PRO A 138 22.82 -3.34 8.76
CA PRO A 138 21.43 -3.22 9.24
C PRO A 138 20.95 -1.76 9.29
N PRO A 139 19.62 -1.53 9.38
CA PRO A 139 19.07 -0.18 9.50
C PRO A 139 19.64 0.50 10.76
N PRO A 140 19.91 1.82 10.73
CA PRO A 140 20.39 2.53 11.91
C PRO A 140 19.43 2.35 13.08
N GLN A 141 19.97 1.89 14.21
CA GLN A 141 19.19 1.62 15.40
C GLN A 141 18.86 2.91 16.18
N GLY A 142 17.73 2.90 16.87
CA GLY A 142 17.24 3.96 17.76
C GLY A 142 15.74 4.22 17.61
N PRO A 143 15.20 5.21 18.34
CA PRO A 143 13.79 5.55 18.24
C PRO A 143 13.39 5.87 16.79
N PRO A 144 12.23 5.39 16.31
CA PRO A 144 11.74 5.70 14.97
C PRO A 144 11.80 7.19 14.64
N GLY A 145 12.39 7.51 13.49
CA GLY A 145 12.51 8.88 13.01
C GLY A 145 13.68 9.69 13.59
N SER A 146 14.35 9.20 14.64
CA SER A 146 15.46 9.93 15.30
C SER A 146 16.67 10.14 14.39
N LYS A 147 16.82 9.34 13.33
CA LYS A 147 17.94 9.42 12.37
C LYS A 147 17.51 9.77 10.94
N CYS A 148 16.32 10.34 10.74
CA CYS A 148 15.91 10.81 9.41
C CYS A 148 16.85 11.87 8.80
N TYR A 149 17.52 12.65 9.65
CA TYR A 149 18.49 13.67 9.22
C TYR A 149 19.65 13.09 8.40
N LEU A 150 20.01 11.80 8.60
CA LEU A 150 21.05 11.12 7.81
C LEU A 150 20.71 11.02 6.32
N SER A 151 19.41 11.09 5.98
CA SER A 151 18.93 11.08 4.60
C SER A 151 18.38 12.44 4.15
N GLY A 152 18.65 13.51 4.92
CA GLY A 152 18.11 14.85 4.64
C GLY A 152 16.60 14.97 4.81
N ARG A 153 15.97 13.98 5.47
CA ARG A 153 14.52 13.88 5.68
C ARG A 153 14.13 14.30 7.10
N LEU A 154 12.84 14.53 7.30
CA LEU A 154 12.26 14.79 8.61
C LEU A 154 11.37 13.63 9.04
N ALA A 155 11.25 13.40 10.35
CA ALA A 155 10.28 12.43 10.87
C ALA A 155 8.85 12.99 10.75
N ASN A 156 7.91 12.14 10.35
CA ASN A 156 6.47 12.38 10.52
C ASN A 156 6.01 11.95 11.93
N SER A 157 4.72 12.11 12.23
CA SER A 157 4.14 11.71 13.53
C SER A 157 4.19 10.20 13.82
N GLU A 158 4.46 9.38 12.81
CA GLU A 158 4.54 7.91 12.94
C GLU A 158 5.99 7.42 13.08
N GLY A 159 6.97 8.33 13.00
CA GLY A 159 8.39 8.00 13.04
C GLY A 159 9.01 7.59 11.69
N LEU A 160 8.28 7.78 10.58
CA LEU A 160 8.78 7.57 9.23
C LEU A 160 9.44 8.84 8.67
N CYS A 161 10.48 8.65 7.87
CA CYS A 161 11.23 9.72 7.23
C CYS A 161 10.56 10.18 5.94
N VAL A 162 10.15 11.45 5.91
CA VAL A 162 9.48 12.12 4.80
C VAL A 162 10.34 13.26 4.25
N LEU A 163 10.13 13.62 2.98
CA LEU A 163 10.72 14.83 2.42
C LEU A 163 10.13 16.06 3.10
N LYS A 164 10.89 17.17 3.18
CA LYS A 164 10.44 18.41 3.82
C LYS A 164 9.12 18.97 3.23
N SER A 165 8.86 18.71 1.95
CA SER A 165 7.63 19.08 1.23
C SER A 165 6.38 18.33 1.70
N ASP A 166 6.54 17.16 2.31
CA ASP A 166 5.45 16.19 2.49
C ASP A 166 4.84 16.20 3.90
N LYS A 167 5.18 17.21 4.73
CA LYS A 167 4.56 17.39 6.06
C LYS A 167 3.06 17.69 5.99
N THR A 168 2.57 18.14 4.84
CA THR A 168 1.14 18.34 4.62
C THR A 168 0.48 16.98 4.46
N LYS A 169 -0.12 16.49 5.55
CA LYS A 169 -1.17 15.50 5.52
C LYS A 169 -2.10 15.88 4.36
N PHE A 170 -2.19 15.05 3.31
CA PHE A 170 -3.26 15.17 2.32
C PHE A 170 -4.57 14.95 3.11
N VAL A 171 -5.09 16.03 3.68
CA VAL A 171 -6.49 16.10 4.05
C VAL A 171 -7.19 16.00 2.71
N ARG A 172 -7.78 14.83 2.41
CA ARG A 172 -8.71 14.71 1.29
C ARG A 172 -9.70 15.86 1.46
N LYS A 173 -9.68 16.85 0.56
CA LYS A 173 -10.82 17.75 0.36
C LYS A 173 -11.94 16.89 -0.23
N GLY A 174 -12.55 16.08 0.62
CA GLY A 174 -13.67 15.21 0.30
C GLY A 174 -14.93 15.77 0.94
N VAL A 175 -15.81 16.33 0.12
CA VAL A 175 -17.27 16.15 0.24
C VAL A 175 -17.95 16.71 1.51
N LEU A 176 -17.35 17.67 2.24
CA LEU A 176 -18.06 18.36 3.34
C LEU A 176 -18.21 19.89 3.18
N GLN A 177 -17.56 20.50 2.18
CA GLN A 177 -17.77 21.94 1.92
C GLN A 177 -19.12 22.25 1.26
N GLN A 178 -19.75 21.28 0.56
CA GLN A 178 -21.04 21.50 -0.11
C GLN A 178 -22.27 21.25 0.77
N VAL A 179 -22.11 20.70 1.97
CA VAL A 179 -23.24 20.51 2.91
C VAL A 179 -23.25 21.61 3.98
N GLY A 180 -22.10 22.19 4.33
CA GLY A 180 -22.02 23.34 5.24
C GLY A 180 -22.63 24.62 4.66
N ASP A 181 -22.42 24.89 3.37
CA ASP A 181 -22.91 26.12 2.72
C ASP A 181 -24.38 26.01 2.26
N ALA A 182 -24.98 24.82 2.30
CA ALA A 182 -26.39 24.59 1.94
C ALA A 182 -27.33 24.60 3.16
N MET A 183 -26.81 24.46 4.38
CA MET A 183 -27.63 24.46 5.61
C MET A 183 -27.80 25.85 6.23
N ASP A 184 -26.96 26.83 5.86
CA ASP A 184 -27.04 28.21 6.40
C ASP A 184 -28.03 29.13 5.65
N HIS A 185 -28.64 28.65 4.56
CA HIS A 185 -29.61 29.43 3.76
C HIS A 185 -31.07 28.96 3.87
N THR A 186 -31.41 28.04 4.78
CA THR A 186 -32.79 27.49 4.88
C THR A 186 -33.49 27.71 6.23
N PHE A 187 -32.83 28.28 7.25
CA PHE A 187 -33.49 28.64 8.53
C PHE A 187 -33.10 30.03 9.04
N GLY A 188 -33.66 31.06 8.41
CA GLY A 188 -33.71 32.42 8.92
C GLY A 188 -35.11 33.00 8.72
N TRP A 189 -36.06 32.60 9.57
CA TRP A 189 -37.29 33.37 9.77
C TRP A 189 -37.01 34.41 10.85
N GLY A 190 -36.89 35.65 10.41
CA GLY A 190 -37.15 36.87 11.15
C GLY A 190 -38.09 37.72 10.32
#